data_AF-A0A2P6WAQ2-F1
#
_entry.id   AF-A0A2P6WAQ2-F1
#
_cell.length_a   1.000
_cell.length_b   1.000
_cell.length_c   1.000
_cell.angle_alpha   90.00
_cell.angle_beta   90.00
_cell.angle_gamma   90.00
#
_symmetry.space_group_name_H-M   'P 1'
#
loop_
_entity.id
_entity.type
_entity.pdbx_description
1 polymer ?
#
loop_
_entity_poly.entity_id
_entity_poly.type
_entity_poly.pdbx_seq_one_letter_code
_entity_poly.pdbx_strand_id
1 'polypeptide(L)'
;MEILGYRHDQEEIGEEADLSEDGGVHEEDLMNAVEELTDEEVKTAWVGYDNITDLGDEYKSWFNDGALIVSNFYKPEIFPDATTGHFVLSVGVEGDETLNLDPSETNGGVYYVDKDTMEAAMAEHGHKRGYIVMAPKGTTAHWRIKNDLIYADKSFYNEISKTLESRLRKILRQGRILKNSTPQSMEKYMEKWTADEKLTRIWRPEGFTGDKEKLGGEQDETSEDK
;
A
#
# COMPACT_ATOMS: atom_id res chain seq x y z
N MET A 1 -6.09 20.80 17.22
CA MET A 1 -6.69 20.08 16.07
C MET A 1 -6.89 18.61 16.48
N GLU A 2 -7.68 17.81 15.77
CA GLU A 2 -7.87 16.39 16.09
C GLU A 2 -7.63 15.55 14.84
N ILE A 3 -6.58 14.72 14.86
CA ILE A 3 -6.28 13.73 13.81
C ILE A 3 -6.89 12.42 14.29
N LEU A 4 -8.02 11.99 13.74
CA LEU A 4 -8.60 10.66 14.02
C LEU A 4 -8.75 10.29 15.52
N GLY A 5 -8.96 11.27 16.41
CA GLY A 5 -9.05 11.06 17.86
C GLY A 5 -7.84 11.52 18.67
N TYR A 6 -6.72 11.85 18.01
CA TYR A 6 -5.48 12.33 18.63
C TYR A 6 -5.44 13.86 18.56
N ARG A 7 -5.33 14.52 19.72
CA ARG A 7 -5.31 15.97 19.81
C ARG A 7 -3.89 16.52 19.76
N HIS A 8 -3.58 17.22 18.68
CA HIS A 8 -2.34 17.96 18.47
C HIS A 8 -2.66 19.34 17.90
N ASP A 9 -1.84 20.34 18.20
CA ASP A 9 -2.02 21.68 17.66
C ASP A 9 -1.38 21.81 16.27
N GLN A 10 -1.84 22.76 15.45
CA GLN A 10 -1.34 22.91 14.07
C GLN A 10 0.15 23.25 14.02
N GLU A 11 0.64 23.97 15.04
CA GLU A 11 2.05 24.31 15.20
C GLU A 11 2.90 23.05 15.42
N GLU A 12 2.46 22.15 16.29
CA GLU A 12 3.10 20.86 16.56
C GLU A 12 3.15 19.95 15.32
N ILE A 13 2.03 19.87 14.58
CA ILE A 13 1.98 19.11 13.31
C ILE A 13 2.93 19.74 12.27
N GLY A 14 3.03 21.07 12.27
CA GLY A 14 3.89 21.78 11.34
C GLY A 14 5.38 21.61 11.64
N GLU A 15 5.76 21.62 12.92
CA GLU A 15 7.13 21.34 13.35
C GLU A 15 7.57 19.93 12.95
N GLU A 16 6.72 18.93 13.16
CA GLU A 16 7.05 17.54 12.81
C GLU A 16 7.07 17.29 11.30
N ALA A 17 6.22 17.98 10.54
CA ALA A 17 6.17 17.88 9.07
C ALA A 17 7.24 18.72 8.34
N ASP A 18 8.23 19.25 9.08
CA ASP A 18 9.30 20.14 8.58
C ASP A 18 8.75 21.26 7.67
N LEU A 19 7.65 21.91 8.10
CA LEU A 19 7.09 23.07 7.41
C LEU A 19 8.12 24.21 7.39
N SER A 20 8.92 24.28 6.33
CA SER A 20 9.78 25.44 6.11
C SER A 20 8.91 26.69 5.89
N GLU A 21 9.26 27.82 6.51
CA GLU A 21 8.50 29.09 6.40
C GLU A 21 8.31 29.59 4.95
N ASP A 22 9.10 29.07 3.99
CA ASP A 22 9.10 29.46 2.57
C ASP A 22 8.72 28.32 1.59
N GLY A 23 8.36 27.12 2.09
CA GLY A 23 8.12 25.93 1.26
C GLY A 23 6.92 25.11 1.71
N GLY A 24 6.12 24.63 0.75
CA GLY A 24 5.04 23.68 1.05
C GLY A 24 5.57 22.33 1.57
N VAL A 25 4.67 21.51 2.13
CA VAL A 25 5.01 20.19 2.69
C VAL A 25 5.09 19.14 1.59
N HIS A 26 6.11 18.27 1.64
CA HIS A 26 6.17 17.08 0.79
C HIS A 26 5.27 15.98 1.36
N GLU A 27 4.68 15.14 0.51
CA GLU A 27 3.76 14.08 0.96
C GLU A 27 4.41 13.12 1.98
N GLU A 28 5.71 12.84 1.83
CA GLU A 28 6.47 11.97 2.74
C GLU A 28 6.60 12.58 4.14
N ASP A 29 6.86 13.88 4.24
CA ASP A 29 7.01 14.56 5.53
C ASP A 29 5.67 14.61 6.28
N LEU A 30 4.57 14.88 5.56
CA LEU A 30 3.22 14.85 6.14
C LEU A 30 2.84 13.44 6.61
N MET A 31 3.19 12.41 5.84
CA MET A 31 2.96 11.01 6.23
C MET A 31 3.72 10.65 7.50
N ASN A 32 5.03 10.95 7.54
CA ASN A 32 5.88 10.66 8.69
C ASN A 32 5.37 11.36 9.94
N ALA A 33 5.05 12.67 9.86
CA ALA A 33 4.50 13.43 10.96
C ALA A 33 3.20 12.81 11.51
N VAL A 34 2.29 12.37 10.64
CA VAL A 34 1.05 11.71 11.09
C VAL A 34 1.34 10.38 11.79
N GLU A 35 2.26 9.56 11.27
CA GLU A 35 2.59 8.29 11.91
C GLU A 35 3.32 8.49 13.24
N GLU A 36 4.23 9.46 13.33
CA GLU A 36 4.99 9.77 14.55
C GLU A 36 4.09 10.35 15.64
N LEU A 37 3.26 11.35 15.31
CA LEU A 37 2.34 11.97 16.28
C LEU A 37 1.27 11.00 16.80
N THR A 38 0.96 9.95 16.03
CA THR A 38 -0.02 8.94 16.44
C THR A 38 0.60 7.66 17.00
N ASP A 39 1.90 7.64 17.31
CA ASP A 39 2.62 6.46 17.79
C ASP A 39 2.42 5.22 16.88
N GLU A 40 2.40 5.44 15.56
CA GLU A 40 2.09 4.47 14.51
C GLU A 40 0.69 3.84 14.59
N GLU A 41 -0.24 4.41 15.37
CA GLU A 41 -1.62 3.94 15.44
C GLU A 41 -2.45 4.39 14.22
N VAL A 42 -1.99 5.41 13.48
CA VAL A 42 -2.47 5.70 12.14
C VAL A 42 -1.36 5.35 11.16
N LYS A 43 -1.68 4.56 10.14
CA LYS A 43 -0.78 4.25 9.04
C LYS A 43 -1.15 5.02 7.79
N THR A 44 -0.13 5.46 7.06
CA THR A 44 -0.28 6.30 5.90
C THR A 44 0.31 5.64 4.65
N ALA A 45 -0.24 5.99 3.48
CA ALA A 45 0.29 5.54 2.20
C ALA A 45 0.06 6.58 1.12
N TRP A 46 1.08 6.83 0.31
CA TRP A 46 0.99 7.68 -0.87
C TRP A 46 0.56 6.89 -2.11
N VAL A 47 -0.44 7.41 -2.81
CA VAL A 47 -0.87 6.93 -4.12
C VAL A 47 -0.65 8.05 -5.13
N GLY A 48 0.48 8.00 -5.81
CA GLY A 48 0.78 8.93 -6.90
C GLY A 48 -0.08 8.67 -8.14
N TYR A 49 -0.32 9.72 -8.92
CA TYR A 49 -1.16 9.77 -10.12
C TYR A 49 -0.96 8.59 -11.07
N ASP A 50 0.28 8.18 -11.31
CA ASP A 50 0.60 7.06 -12.21
C ASP A 50 0.01 5.71 -11.80
N ASN A 51 -0.42 5.58 -10.54
CA ASN A 51 -1.02 4.37 -10.01
C ASN A 51 -2.53 4.49 -9.80
N ILE A 52 -3.13 5.64 -10.12
CA ILE A 52 -4.58 5.85 -10.04
C ILE A 52 -5.21 5.25 -11.28
N THR A 53 -6.18 4.36 -11.08
CA THR A 53 -6.91 3.69 -12.17
C THR A 53 -8.30 4.26 -12.41
N ASP A 54 -9.04 4.44 -11.32
CA ASP A 54 -10.31 5.15 -11.29
C ASP A 54 -10.39 5.82 -9.90
N LEU A 55 -10.29 7.14 -9.88
CA LEU A 55 -10.24 7.91 -8.63
C LEU A 55 -11.49 7.68 -7.77
N GLY A 56 -12.66 7.59 -8.40
CA GLY A 56 -13.93 7.45 -7.70
C GLY A 56 -14.08 6.09 -7.02
N ASP A 57 -13.74 5.02 -7.73
CA ASP A 57 -13.79 3.65 -7.20
C ASP A 57 -12.69 3.41 -6.15
N GLU A 58 -11.50 3.98 -6.34
CA GLU A 58 -10.42 3.96 -5.35
C GLU A 58 -10.84 4.64 -4.05
N TYR A 59 -11.40 5.84 -4.13
CA TYR A 59 -11.84 6.58 -2.96
C TYR A 59 -12.95 5.86 -2.21
N LYS A 60 -13.96 5.34 -2.93
CA LYS A 60 -15.02 4.52 -2.34
C LYS A 60 -14.45 3.28 -1.63
N SER A 61 -13.47 2.61 -2.25
CA SER A 61 -12.80 1.45 -1.65
C SER A 61 -12.11 1.82 -0.34
N TRP A 62 -11.35 2.90 -0.32
CA TRP A 62 -10.65 3.37 0.88
C TRP A 62 -11.60 3.82 1.99
N PHE A 63 -12.65 4.57 1.66
CA PHE A 63 -13.65 4.99 2.64
C PHE A 63 -14.39 3.79 3.23
N ASN A 64 -14.76 2.80 2.41
CA ASN A 64 -15.39 1.57 2.89
C ASN A 64 -14.47 0.75 3.81
N ASP A 65 -13.16 0.83 3.58
CA ASP A 65 -12.14 0.17 4.40
C ASP A 65 -11.77 0.96 5.67
N GLY A 66 -12.41 2.12 5.90
CA GLY A 66 -12.26 2.93 7.11
C GLY A 66 -11.11 3.94 7.08
N ALA A 67 -10.61 4.29 5.88
CA ALA A 67 -9.58 5.32 5.74
C ALA A 67 -10.16 6.72 5.54
N LEU A 68 -9.31 7.72 5.75
CA LEU A 68 -9.47 9.08 5.27
C LEU A 68 -8.49 9.35 4.12
N ILE A 69 -8.82 10.29 3.25
CA ILE A 69 -8.01 10.62 2.08
C ILE A 69 -7.65 12.10 2.10
N VAL A 70 -6.36 12.41 1.96
CA VAL A 70 -5.88 13.78 1.74
C VAL A 70 -5.37 13.87 0.31
N SER A 71 -6.06 14.65 -0.50
CA SER A 71 -5.79 14.81 -1.92
C SER A 71 -4.81 15.95 -2.15
N ASN A 72 -3.78 15.71 -2.96
CA ASN A 72 -2.82 16.71 -3.40
C ASN A 72 -3.00 16.93 -4.89
N PHE A 73 -3.36 18.14 -5.30
CA PHE A 73 -3.64 18.47 -6.70
C PHE A 73 -3.23 19.92 -7.00
N TYR A 74 -3.14 20.25 -8.29
CA TYR A 74 -2.90 21.61 -8.73
C TYR A 74 -4.19 22.43 -8.62
N LYS A 75 -4.27 23.23 -7.56
CA LYS A 75 -5.47 24.01 -7.22
C LYS A 75 -5.98 24.92 -8.35
N PRO A 76 -5.12 25.52 -9.21
CA PRO A 76 -5.56 26.38 -10.30
C PRO A 76 -6.44 25.73 -11.36
N GLU A 77 -6.39 24.39 -11.52
CA GLU A 77 -7.32 23.68 -12.42
C GLU A 77 -8.78 23.75 -11.95
N ILE A 78 -8.99 23.95 -10.64
CA ILE A 78 -10.32 24.03 -10.01
C ILE A 78 -10.66 25.47 -9.65
N PHE A 79 -9.68 26.23 -9.16
CA PHE A 79 -9.83 27.62 -8.72
C PHE A 79 -8.82 28.49 -9.47
N PRO A 80 -9.21 29.17 -10.57
CA PRO A 80 -8.29 29.93 -11.43
C PRO A 80 -7.49 31.03 -10.73
N ASP A 81 -7.99 31.53 -9.59
CA ASP A 81 -7.32 32.56 -8.78
C ASP A 81 -6.26 31.99 -7.81
N ALA A 82 -6.17 30.66 -7.69
CA ALA A 82 -5.09 30.01 -6.95
C ALA A 82 -3.80 29.99 -7.78
N THR A 83 -2.66 29.73 -7.13
CA THR A 83 -1.34 29.76 -7.79
C THR A 83 -0.51 28.50 -7.58
N THR A 84 -0.85 27.66 -6.61
CA THR A 84 -0.02 26.51 -6.19
C THR A 84 -0.84 25.23 -6.03
N GLY A 85 -0.15 24.09 -5.94
CA GLY A 85 -0.75 22.86 -5.45
C GLY A 85 -1.19 22.98 -4.00
N HIS A 86 -2.12 22.12 -3.60
CA HIS A 86 -2.75 22.20 -2.29
C HIS A 86 -3.20 20.83 -1.78
N PHE A 87 -3.12 20.61 -0.47
CA PHE A 87 -3.67 19.43 0.20
C PHE A 87 -5.07 19.74 0.72
N VAL A 88 -6.03 18.85 0.42
CA VAL A 88 -7.41 18.95 0.93
C VAL A 88 -7.88 17.62 1.48
N LEU A 89 -8.81 17.65 2.43
CA LEU A 89 -9.42 16.44 2.97
C LEU A 89 -10.59 16.03 2.07
N SER A 90 -10.49 14.87 1.42
CA SER A 90 -11.59 14.28 0.67
C SER A 90 -12.38 13.34 1.57
N VAL A 91 -13.69 13.56 1.68
CA VAL A 91 -14.55 12.88 2.68
C VAL A 91 -15.63 11.98 2.07
N GLY A 92 -15.79 12.00 0.74
CA GLY A 92 -16.77 11.16 0.08
C GLY A 92 -16.75 11.26 -1.44
N VAL A 93 -17.46 10.33 -2.06
CA VAL A 93 -17.75 10.33 -3.51
C VAL A 93 -19.26 10.22 -3.69
N GLU A 94 -19.85 11.17 -4.40
CA GLU A 94 -21.27 11.21 -4.74
C GLU A 94 -21.41 11.19 -6.27
N GLY A 95 -21.91 10.07 -6.80
CA GLY A 95 -21.94 9.88 -8.26
C GLY A 95 -20.53 9.90 -8.85
N ASP A 96 -20.28 10.90 -9.70
CA ASP A 96 -19.00 11.17 -10.35
C ASP A 96 -18.23 12.35 -9.71
N GLU A 97 -18.70 12.88 -8.57
CA GLU A 97 -18.07 13.99 -7.87
C GLU A 97 -17.43 13.55 -6.55
N THR A 98 -16.31 14.17 -6.21
CA THR A 98 -15.62 14.04 -4.91
C THR A 98 -15.99 15.21 -4.01
N LEU A 99 -16.31 14.93 -2.74
CA LEU A 99 -16.59 15.95 -1.74
C LEU A 99 -15.30 16.30 -0.99
N ASN A 100 -14.89 17.57 -1.05
CA ASN A 100 -13.64 18.07 -0.52
C ASN A 100 -13.86 19.14 0.55
N LEU A 101 -13.05 19.08 1.60
CA LEU A 101 -12.96 20.04 2.69
C LEU A 101 -11.58 20.72 2.62
N ASP A 102 -11.57 21.98 2.21
CA ASP A 102 -10.37 22.79 2.06
C ASP A 102 -10.30 23.84 3.17
N PRO A 103 -9.26 23.82 4.03
CA PRO A 103 -9.11 24.78 5.12
C PRO A 103 -8.70 26.19 4.66
N SER A 104 -8.44 26.42 3.37
CA SER A 104 -8.03 27.72 2.83
C SER A 104 -9.12 28.78 3.01
N GLU A 105 -8.76 29.91 3.61
CA GLU A 105 -9.69 31.02 3.89
C GLU A 105 -10.12 31.80 2.64
N THR A 106 -9.27 31.87 1.61
CA THR A 106 -9.48 32.69 0.41
C THR A 106 -10.19 31.95 -0.72
N ASN A 107 -9.71 30.75 -1.06
CA ASN A 107 -10.21 29.95 -2.19
C ASN A 107 -10.48 28.51 -1.74
N GLY A 108 -11.22 28.31 -0.65
CA GLY A 108 -11.48 27.00 -0.06
C GLY A 108 -12.91 26.81 0.41
N GLY A 109 -13.10 26.01 1.46
CA GLY A 109 -14.41 25.63 1.99
C GLY A 109 -14.82 24.20 1.60
N VAL A 110 -16.13 23.97 1.52
CA VAL A 110 -16.71 22.66 1.18
C VAL A 110 -17.22 22.70 -0.24
N TYR A 111 -16.70 21.84 -1.10
CA TYR A 111 -17.06 21.82 -2.52
C TYR A 111 -17.00 20.42 -3.12
N TYR A 112 -17.77 20.25 -4.19
CA TYR A 112 -17.74 19.07 -5.04
C TYR A 112 -16.86 19.34 -6.26
N VAL A 113 -16.12 18.32 -6.67
CA VAL A 113 -15.30 18.34 -7.90
C VAL A 113 -15.57 17.07 -8.66
N ASP A 114 -15.88 17.20 -9.95
CA ASP A 114 -15.90 16.08 -10.87
C ASP A 114 -14.59 15.28 -10.84
N LYS A 115 -14.69 13.95 -10.75
CA LYS A 115 -13.53 13.07 -10.56
C LYS A 115 -12.50 13.18 -11.69
N ASP A 116 -12.93 13.39 -12.93
CA ASP A 116 -12.03 13.49 -14.08
C ASP A 116 -11.27 14.82 -14.01
N THR A 117 -11.94 15.88 -13.54
CA THR A 117 -11.31 17.18 -13.28
C THR A 117 -10.30 17.09 -12.14
N MET A 118 -10.63 16.39 -11.05
CA MET A 118 -9.71 16.17 -9.94
C MET A 118 -8.49 15.35 -10.37
N GLU A 119 -8.71 14.28 -11.13
CA GLU A 119 -7.64 13.44 -11.68
C GLU A 119 -6.75 14.23 -12.64
N ALA A 120 -7.33 15.07 -13.50
CA ALA A 120 -6.57 15.98 -14.37
C ALA A 120 -5.73 16.98 -13.55
N ALA A 121 -6.29 17.51 -12.46
CA ALA A 121 -5.57 18.39 -11.55
C ALA A 121 -4.41 17.68 -10.81
N MET A 122 -4.45 16.36 -10.66
CA MET A 122 -3.35 15.56 -10.14
C MET A 122 -2.28 15.25 -11.19
N ALA A 123 -2.63 15.30 -12.48
CA ALA A 123 -1.77 14.94 -13.60
C ALA A 123 -0.74 16.01 -14.01
N GLU A 124 -0.76 17.20 -13.36
CA GLU A 124 -0.08 18.44 -13.78
C GLU A 124 1.29 18.25 -14.47
N HIS A 125 1.46 18.94 -15.62
CA HIS A 125 2.65 18.91 -16.47
C HIS A 125 3.92 19.47 -15.79
N GLY A 126 4.55 18.65 -14.94
CA GLY A 126 5.86 18.92 -14.34
C GLY A 126 6.04 18.20 -13.01
N HIS A 127 4.97 18.09 -12.21
CA HIS A 127 4.95 17.42 -10.92
C HIS A 127 3.68 16.60 -10.79
N LYS A 128 3.80 15.28 -10.99
CA LYS A 128 2.68 14.36 -10.78
C LYS A 128 2.33 14.32 -9.30
N ARG A 129 1.07 14.57 -8.97
CA ARG A 129 0.56 14.57 -7.59
C ARG A 129 -0.20 13.28 -7.33
N GLY A 130 -1.18 13.28 -6.43
CA GLY A 130 -1.84 12.07 -5.98
C GLY A 130 -2.59 12.29 -4.68
N TYR A 131 -2.72 11.25 -3.88
CA TYR A 131 -3.40 11.34 -2.59
C TYR A 131 -2.73 10.49 -1.51
N ILE A 132 -2.86 10.93 -0.27
CA ILE A 132 -2.44 10.20 0.93
C ILE A 132 -3.66 9.50 1.51
N VAL A 133 -3.52 8.21 1.82
CA VAL A 133 -4.49 7.42 2.57
C VAL A 133 -4.05 7.40 4.02
N MET A 134 -4.92 7.79 4.94
CA MET A 134 -4.69 7.71 6.39
C MET A 134 -5.64 6.69 7.00
N ALA A 135 -5.09 5.66 7.65
CA ALA A 135 -5.87 4.54 8.15
C ALA A 135 -5.60 4.28 9.64
N PRO A 136 -6.60 4.49 10.52
CA PRO A 136 -6.45 4.20 11.94
C PRO A 136 -6.41 2.70 12.19
N LYS A 137 -5.68 2.29 13.22
CA LYS A 137 -5.55 0.92 13.69
C LYS A 137 -6.90 0.27 13.95
N GLY A 138 -7.03 -0.98 13.52
CA GLY A 138 -8.27 -1.75 13.60
C GLY A 138 -9.17 -1.64 12.36
N THR A 139 -8.82 -0.80 11.38
CA THR A 139 -9.50 -0.74 10.08
C THR A 139 -8.92 -1.72 9.06
N THR A 140 -9.70 -2.06 8.02
CA THR A 140 -9.23 -2.86 6.89
C THR A 140 -8.13 -2.13 6.13
N ALA A 141 -8.26 -0.81 5.98
CA ALA A 141 -7.26 0.01 5.31
C ALA A 141 -5.91 -0.02 6.02
N HIS A 142 -5.88 0.02 7.36
CA HIS A 142 -4.64 -0.07 8.12
C HIS A 142 -3.95 -1.43 7.89
N TRP A 143 -4.73 -2.51 7.86
CA TRP A 143 -4.16 -3.83 7.53
C TRP A 143 -3.61 -3.85 6.10
N ARG A 144 -4.32 -3.26 5.13
CA ARG A 144 -3.88 -3.17 3.74
C ARG A 144 -2.55 -2.44 3.62
N ILE A 145 -2.44 -1.23 4.16
CA ILE A 145 -1.22 -0.41 4.12
C ILE A 145 -0.05 -1.16 4.77
N LYS A 146 -0.26 -1.77 5.95
CA LYS A 146 0.77 -2.55 6.64
C LYS A 146 1.31 -3.74 5.84
N ASN A 147 0.53 -4.28 4.90
CA ASN A 147 0.92 -5.40 4.03
C ASN A 147 1.30 -4.94 2.62
N ASP A 148 1.57 -3.65 2.42
CA ASP A 148 1.88 -3.04 1.12
C ASP A 148 0.77 -3.25 0.06
N LEU A 149 -0.48 -3.42 0.54
CA LEU A 149 -1.66 -3.57 -0.31
C LEU A 149 -2.34 -2.21 -0.55
N ILE A 150 -1.61 -1.35 -1.27
CA ILE A 150 -2.02 0.03 -1.58
C ILE A 150 -2.96 0.12 -2.81
N TYR A 151 -2.62 -0.48 -3.95
CA TYR A 151 -3.45 -0.40 -5.17
C TYR A 151 -4.85 -1.05 -5.08
N ALA A 152 -5.87 -0.39 -5.63
CA ALA A 152 -7.22 -0.97 -5.67
C ALA A 152 -7.36 -2.10 -6.70
N ASP A 153 -6.67 -2.00 -7.84
CA ASP A 153 -6.72 -3.06 -8.85
C ASP A 153 -5.81 -4.24 -8.49
N LYS A 154 -6.42 -5.43 -8.39
CA LYS A 154 -5.74 -6.71 -8.16
C LYS A 154 -4.71 -7.03 -9.24
N SER A 155 -4.83 -6.47 -10.44
CA SER A 155 -3.90 -6.67 -11.55
C SER A 155 -2.48 -6.23 -11.19
N PHE A 156 -2.31 -5.12 -10.46
CA PHE A 156 -1.00 -4.64 -10.00
C PHE A 156 -0.32 -5.62 -9.05
N TYR A 157 -1.06 -6.22 -8.11
CA TYR A 157 -0.47 -7.25 -7.23
C TYR A 157 -0.13 -8.53 -7.98
N ASN A 158 -0.94 -8.92 -8.97
CA ASN A 158 -0.66 -10.07 -9.80
C ASN A 158 0.60 -9.85 -10.65
N GLU A 159 0.86 -8.63 -11.12
CA GLU A 159 2.09 -8.28 -11.83
C GLU A 159 3.31 -8.32 -10.92
N ILE A 160 3.22 -7.73 -9.72
CA ILE A 160 4.29 -7.80 -8.71
C ILE A 160 4.62 -9.26 -8.35
N SER A 161 3.59 -10.09 -8.12
CA SER A 161 3.74 -11.52 -7.83
C SER A 161 4.44 -12.27 -8.96
N LYS A 162 4.05 -12.03 -10.22
CA LYS A 162 4.71 -12.63 -11.40
C LYS A 162 6.17 -12.19 -11.55
N THR A 163 6.46 -10.93 -11.25
CA THR A 163 7.83 -10.39 -11.34
C THR A 163 8.73 -10.99 -10.26
N LEU A 164 8.22 -11.12 -9.02
CA LEU A 164 8.87 -11.82 -7.91
C LEU A 164 9.07 -13.30 -8.22
N GLU A 165 8.05 -13.98 -8.73
CA GLU A 165 8.11 -15.38 -9.12
C GLU A 165 9.17 -15.60 -10.21
N SER A 166 9.23 -14.73 -11.22
CA SER A 166 10.23 -14.78 -12.28
C SER A 166 11.65 -14.60 -11.74
N ARG A 167 11.86 -13.65 -10.81
CA ARG A 167 13.15 -13.43 -10.15
C ARG A 167 13.55 -14.61 -9.25
N LEU A 168 12.63 -15.13 -8.43
CA LEU A 168 12.84 -16.31 -7.61
C LEU A 168 13.17 -17.55 -8.45
N ARG A 169 12.43 -17.78 -9.54
CA ARG A 169 12.73 -18.86 -10.50
C ARG A 169 14.11 -18.71 -11.12
N LYS A 170 14.55 -17.49 -11.46
CA LYS A 170 15.93 -17.24 -11.96
C LYS A 170 16.98 -17.57 -10.90
N ILE A 171 16.79 -17.14 -9.65
CA ILE A 171 17.69 -17.45 -8.52
C ILE A 171 17.75 -18.96 -8.28
N LEU A 172 16.61 -19.64 -8.21
CA LEU A 172 16.54 -21.10 -8.05
C LEU A 172 17.20 -21.84 -9.21
N ARG A 173 17.07 -21.35 -10.44
CA ARG A 173 17.74 -21.92 -11.61
C ARG A 173 19.25 -21.72 -11.53
N GLN A 174 19.73 -20.56 -11.09
CA GLN A 174 21.15 -20.31 -10.84
C GLN A 174 21.68 -21.20 -9.71
N GLY A 175 20.92 -21.41 -8.64
CA GLY A 175 21.25 -22.36 -7.57
C GLY A 175 21.35 -23.81 -8.06
N ARG A 176 20.45 -24.24 -8.97
CA ARG A 176 20.54 -25.55 -9.62
C ARG A 176 21.75 -25.67 -10.55
N ILE A 177 22.09 -24.60 -11.28
CA ILE A 177 23.29 -24.58 -12.12
C ILE A 177 24.55 -24.65 -11.24
N LEU A 178 24.57 -23.95 -10.10
CA LEU A 178 25.64 -24.07 -9.09
C LEU A 178 25.75 -25.49 -8.56
N LYS A 179 24.64 -26.17 -8.26
CA LYS A 179 24.62 -27.59 -7.87
C LYS A 179 25.21 -28.50 -8.95
N ASN A 180 24.92 -28.22 -10.22
CA ASN A 180 25.43 -29.03 -11.34
C ASN A 180 26.89 -28.71 -11.74
N SER A 181 27.43 -27.58 -11.29
CA SER A 181 28.77 -27.10 -11.63
C SER A 181 29.78 -27.26 -10.49
N THR A 182 29.31 -27.64 -9.29
CA THR A 182 30.16 -27.83 -8.12
C THR A 182 30.64 -29.28 -8.01
N PRO A 183 31.87 -29.52 -7.51
CA PRO A 183 32.37 -30.88 -7.30
C PRO A 183 31.51 -31.65 -6.28
N GLN A 184 31.38 -32.97 -6.45
CA GLN A 184 30.61 -33.87 -5.55
C GLN A 184 30.98 -33.74 -4.06
N SER A 185 32.20 -33.29 -3.75
CA SER A 185 32.62 -33.02 -2.38
C SER A 185 31.85 -31.86 -1.73
N MET A 186 31.41 -30.88 -2.51
CA MET A 186 30.65 -29.69 -2.08
C MET A 186 29.15 -29.97 -1.98
N GLU A 187 28.65 -30.94 -2.77
CA GLU A 187 27.25 -31.37 -2.76
C GLU A 187 26.83 -31.92 -1.39
N LYS A 188 27.71 -32.70 -0.74
CA LYS A 188 27.50 -33.21 0.62
C LYS A 188 27.40 -32.09 1.67
N TYR A 189 28.11 -30.98 1.48
CA TYR A 189 28.00 -29.83 2.38
C TYR A 189 26.70 -29.06 2.16
N MET A 190 26.28 -28.88 0.91
CA MET A 190 24.99 -28.26 0.58
C MET A 190 23.80 -29.08 1.11
N GLU A 191 23.82 -30.41 0.93
CA GLU A 191 22.77 -31.31 1.44
C GLU A 191 22.70 -31.28 2.97
N LYS A 192 23.86 -31.24 3.65
CA LYS A 192 23.90 -31.09 5.10
C LYS A 192 23.36 -29.73 5.55
N TRP A 193 23.67 -28.65 4.81
CA TRP A 193 23.19 -27.30 5.12
C TRP A 193 21.68 -27.14 4.92
N THR A 194 21.12 -27.71 3.85
CA THR A 194 19.65 -27.75 3.62
C THR A 194 18.92 -28.67 4.59
N ALA A 195 19.57 -29.74 5.08
CA ALA A 195 19.01 -30.60 6.13
C ALA A 195 19.05 -29.96 7.52
N ASP A 196 20.08 -29.13 7.79
CA ASP A 196 20.21 -28.35 9.02
C ASP A 196 19.36 -27.07 9.01
N GLU A 197 18.96 -26.56 7.83
CA GLU A 197 17.80 -25.69 7.64
C GLU A 197 16.51 -26.46 7.99
N LYS A 198 16.31 -26.73 9.28
CA LYS A 198 14.98 -26.97 9.80
C LYS A 198 14.12 -25.79 9.36
N LEU A 199 13.29 -26.02 8.35
CA LEU A 199 12.14 -25.19 7.99
C LEU A 199 11.41 -24.80 9.28
N THR A 200 11.76 -23.65 9.83
CA THR A 200 10.96 -22.97 10.83
C THR A 200 9.67 -22.65 10.08
N ARG A 201 8.65 -23.49 10.23
CA ARG A 201 7.29 -23.16 9.79
C ARG A 201 6.88 -21.95 10.62
N ILE A 202 7.05 -20.76 10.07
CA ILE A 202 6.80 -19.47 10.75
C ILE A 202 5.30 -19.30 11.08
N TRP A 203 4.40 -20.13 10.53
CA TRP A 203 2.99 -20.00 10.82
C TRP A 203 2.22 -21.32 10.88
N ARG A 204 1.50 -21.52 11.98
CA ARG A 204 0.34 -22.40 12.11
C ARG A 204 -0.77 -21.55 12.73
N PRO A 205 -1.92 -21.34 12.05
CA PRO A 205 -3.05 -20.70 12.70
C PRO A 205 -3.54 -21.58 13.86
N GLU A 206 -3.72 -20.99 15.04
CA GLU A 206 -4.30 -21.68 16.19
C GLU A 206 -5.70 -22.17 15.81
N GLY A 207 -5.91 -23.49 15.85
CA GLY A 207 -7.19 -24.14 15.56
C GLY A 207 -7.23 -25.05 14.33
N PHE A 208 -6.17 -25.15 13.52
CA PHE A 208 -6.16 -26.08 12.39
C PHE A 208 -5.77 -27.51 12.83
N THR A 209 -6.76 -28.33 13.19
CA THR A 209 -6.65 -29.80 13.26
C THR A 209 -6.95 -30.40 11.88
N GLY A 210 -6.10 -30.11 10.90
CA GLY A 210 -6.16 -30.76 9.59
C GLY A 210 -5.49 -32.13 9.67
N ASP A 211 -6.30 -33.18 9.62
CA ASP A 211 -5.85 -34.56 9.47
C ASP A 211 -4.83 -34.66 8.33
N LYS A 212 -3.74 -35.38 8.60
CA LYS A 212 -2.78 -35.77 7.58
C LYS A 212 -3.46 -36.77 6.66
N GLU A 213 -4.11 -36.30 5.61
CA GLU A 213 -4.27 -37.10 4.41
C GLU A 213 -2.89 -37.57 3.97
N LYS A 214 -2.68 -38.87 4.11
CA LYS A 214 -1.50 -39.57 3.63
C LYS A 214 -1.49 -39.45 2.10
N LEU A 215 -0.79 -38.45 1.57
CA LEU A 215 -0.21 -38.54 0.24
C LEU A 215 0.89 -39.60 0.30
N GLY A 216 0.50 -40.85 0.04
CA GLY A 216 1.39 -42.01 0.07
C GLY A 216 0.80 -43.19 -0.69
N GLY A 217 1.28 -43.35 -1.92
CA GLY A 217 1.48 -44.64 -2.57
C GLY A 217 0.27 -45.27 -3.25
N GLU A 218 0.13 -45.03 -4.56
CA GLU A 218 -0.32 -46.08 -5.46
C GLU A 218 0.77 -47.18 -5.46
N GLN A 219 0.57 -48.19 -4.63
CA GLN A 219 1.06 -49.54 -4.89
C GLN A 219 -0.16 -50.32 -5.38
N ASP A 220 -0.20 -50.62 -6.68
CA ASP A 220 -1.07 -51.64 -7.25
C ASP A 220 -0.68 -52.99 -6.63
N GLU A 221 -1.53 -53.46 -5.72
CA GLU A 221 -1.60 -54.85 -5.29
C GLU A 221 -2.20 -55.68 -6.43
N THR A 222 -1.37 -56.32 -7.23
CA THR A 222 -1.74 -57.60 -7.87
C THR A 222 -1.22 -58.74 -7.00
N SER A 223 -2.08 -59.26 -6.14
CA SER A 223 -1.95 -60.61 -5.59
C SER A 223 -3.30 -61.31 -5.69
N GLU A 224 -3.47 -62.12 -6.75
CA GLU A 224 -4.39 -63.26 -6.73
C GLU A 224 -3.53 -64.52 -6.84
N ASP A 225 -3.40 -65.23 -5.72
CA ASP A 225 -2.97 -66.62 -5.69
C ASP A 225 -4.21 -67.53 -5.82
N LYS A 226 -4.24 -68.33 -6.88
CA LYS A 226 -4.69 -69.74 -6.88
C LYS A 226 -4.22 -70.45 -8.15
#